data_AF-A0A2P7BSG8-F1
#
_entry.id   AF-A0A2P7BSG8-F1
#
_cell.length_a   1.000
_cell.length_b   1.000
_cell.length_c   1.000
_cell.angle_alpha   90.00
_cell.angle_beta   90.00
_cell.angle_gamma   90.00
#
_symmetry.space_group_name_H-M   'P 1'
#
loop_
_entity.id
_entity.type
_entity.pdbx_description
1 polymer ?
#
loop_
_entity_poly.entity_id
_entity_poly.type
_entity_poly.pdbx_seq_one_letter_code
_entity_poly.pdbx_strand_id
1 'polypeptide(L)'
;MDAEIASGTLLQSLLAGHDVSSSPDRKVHRRAKCLSAIDAAQQRVEEGKRAADHSLDRAKAAPKPHEITNPAFVALFEAHQRDREVLFAAMRALDAARSAAETA
;
A
#
# COMPACT_ATOMS: atom_id res chain seq x y z
N MET A 1 -27.28 -54.81 -21.91
CA MET A 1 -27.21 -54.67 -20.45
C MET A 1 -25.74 -54.74 -20.07
N ASP A 2 -25.04 -53.69 -19.67
CA ASP A 2 -25.47 -52.37 -19.23
C ASP A 2 -24.36 -51.35 -19.52
N ALA A 3 -24.76 -50.26 -20.17
CA ALA A 3 -23.98 -49.05 -20.28
C ALA A 3 -24.46 -48.12 -19.17
N GLU A 4 -23.74 -48.05 -18.06
CA GLU A 4 -23.87 -47.01 -17.04
C GLU A 4 -22.77 -47.24 -15.99
N ILE A 5 -22.62 -46.34 -15.02
CA ILE A 5 -21.70 -46.42 -13.86
C ILE A 5 -20.32 -45.77 -14.04
N ALA A 6 -19.73 -45.65 -15.24
CA ALA A 6 -18.42 -44.96 -15.36
C ALA A 6 -18.51 -43.42 -15.29
N SER A 7 -19.69 -42.84 -15.48
CA SER A 7 -19.88 -41.38 -15.58
C SER A 7 -20.28 -40.68 -14.27
N GLY A 8 -20.64 -41.44 -13.23
CA GLY A 8 -21.10 -40.88 -11.95
C GLY A 8 -19.98 -40.45 -11.01
N THR A 9 -18.86 -41.19 -11.01
CA THR A 9 -17.77 -40.98 -10.04
C THR A 9 -16.91 -39.77 -10.39
N LEU A 10 -16.75 -39.50 -11.69
CA LEU A 10 -15.94 -38.37 -12.19
C LEU A 10 -16.64 -37.02 -11.99
N LEU A 11 -17.98 -36.98 -12.09
CA LEU A 11 -18.78 -35.76 -11.82
C LEU A 11 -18.89 -35.45 -10.33
N GLN A 12 -18.89 -36.47 -9.45
CA GLN A 12 -18.88 -36.26 -8.00
C GLN A 12 -17.56 -35.68 -7.49
N SER A 13 -16.42 -36.05 -8.09
CA SER A 13 -15.11 -35.47 -7.75
C SER A 13 -14.96 -34.00 -8.17
N LEU A 14 -15.67 -33.55 -9.22
CA LEU A 14 -15.68 -32.14 -9.63
C LEU A 14 -16.60 -31.28 -8.76
N LEU A 15 -17.71 -31.83 -8.24
CA LEU A 15 -18.60 -31.12 -7.31
C LEU A 15 -18.05 -31.04 -5.88
N ALA A 16 -17.26 -32.04 -5.44
CA ALA A 16 -16.74 -32.14 -4.07
C ALA A 16 -15.47 -31.29 -3.82
N GLY A 17 -14.92 -30.63 -4.84
CA GLY A 17 -13.65 -29.90 -4.75
C GLY A 17 -13.76 -28.42 -4.36
N HIS A 18 -14.96 -27.90 -4.08
CA HIS A 18 -15.15 -26.49 -3.70
C HIS A 18 -15.51 -26.31 -2.23
N ASP A 19 -14.96 -27.13 -1.34
CA ASP A 19 -14.89 -26.76 0.07
C ASP A 19 -13.70 -25.82 0.25
N VAL A 20 -13.95 -24.52 0.04
CA VAL A 20 -13.13 -23.42 0.56
C VAL A 20 -13.24 -23.47 2.09
N SER A 21 -12.60 -24.48 2.68
CA SER A 21 -12.37 -24.52 4.11
C SER A 21 -11.41 -23.37 4.40
N SER A 22 -11.96 -22.28 4.90
CA SER A 22 -11.20 -21.14 5.39
C SER A 22 -10.45 -21.59 6.64
N SER A 23 -9.32 -22.27 6.44
CA SER A 23 -8.50 -22.78 7.53
C SER A 23 -8.13 -21.60 8.44
N PRO A 24 -8.35 -21.70 9.77
CA PRO A 24 -8.14 -20.61 10.72
C PRO A 24 -6.69 -20.07 10.66
N ASP A 25 -5.74 -20.93 10.31
CA ASP A 25 -4.32 -20.59 10.13
C ASP A 25 -4.10 -19.56 9.00
N ARG A 26 -4.87 -19.65 7.91
CA ARG A 26 -4.83 -18.68 6.80
C ARG A 26 -5.35 -17.31 7.20
N LYS A 27 -6.37 -17.25 8.08
CA LYS A 27 -6.94 -15.99 8.59
C LYS A 27 -5.96 -15.29 9.55
N VAL A 28 -5.34 -16.05 10.45
CA VAL A 28 -4.30 -15.53 11.37
C VAL A 28 -3.10 -14.99 10.59
N HIS A 29 -2.61 -15.75 9.60
CA HIS A 29 -1.50 -15.32 8.76
C HIS A 29 -1.84 -14.06 7.93
N ARG A 30 -3.06 -13.98 7.38
CA ARG A 30 -3.53 -12.79 6.66
C ARG A 30 -3.58 -11.56 7.55
N ARG A 31 -4.13 -11.69 8.77
CA ARG A 31 -4.21 -10.57 9.73
C ARG A 31 -2.81 -10.09 10.15
N ALA A 32 -1.89 -11.00 10.45
CA ALA A 32 -0.50 -10.65 10.76
C ALA A 32 0.19 -9.90 9.61
N LYS A 33 -0.04 -10.33 8.36
CA LYS A 33 0.47 -9.64 7.17
C LYS A 33 -0.12 -8.24 7.00
N CYS A 34 -1.42 -8.06 7.26
CA CYS A 34 -2.05 -6.74 7.20
C CYS A 34 -1.48 -5.78 8.26
N LEU A 35 -1.27 -6.25 9.50
CA LEU A 35 -0.63 -5.44 10.55
C LEU A 35 0.79 -5.02 10.17
N SER A 36 1.60 -5.96 9.68
CA SER A 36 2.95 -5.66 9.19
C SER A 36 2.94 -4.64 8.03
N ALA A 37 1.95 -4.72 7.13
CA ALA A 37 1.79 -3.75 6.05
C ALA A 37 1.41 -2.35 6.56
N ILE A 38 0.58 -2.26 7.60
CA ILE A 38 0.24 -0.99 8.27
C ILE A 38 1.49 -0.39 8.91
N ASP A 39 2.25 -1.16 9.68
CA ASP A 39 3.47 -0.68 10.35
C ASP A 39 4.49 -0.14 9.33
N ALA A 40 4.71 -0.88 8.23
CA ALA A 40 5.59 -0.45 7.15
C ALA A 40 5.07 0.82 6.46
N ALA A 41 3.75 0.97 6.28
CA ALA A 41 3.18 2.18 5.70
C ALA A 41 3.30 3.38 6.64
N GLN A 42 3.14 3.19 7.96
CA GLN A 42 3.37 4.24 8.96
C GLN A 42 4.81 4.74 8.95
N GLN A 43 5.79 3.83 8.89
CA GLN A 43 7.19 4.22 8.79
C GLN A 43 7.45 5.09 7.55
N ARG A 44 6.90 4.72 6.39
CA ARG A 44 7.02 5.52 5.16
C ARG A 44 6.37 6.89 5.27
N VAL A 45 5.24 7.01 5.98
CA VAL A 45 4.60 8.31 6.23
C VAL A 45 5.52 9.20 7.07
N GLU A 46 6.11 8.67 8.15
CA GLU A 46 7.04 9.43 8.99
C GLU A 46 8.34 9.81 8.26
N GLU A 47 8.85 8.94 7.39
CA GLU A 47 9.97 9.25 6.52
C GLU A 47 9.63 10.34 5.50
N GLY A 48 8.48 10.22 4.82
CA GLY A 48 8.00 11.22 3.87
C GLY A 48 7.78 12.58 4.51
N LYS A 49 7.26 12.60 5.75
CA LYS A 49 7.08 13.83 6.53
C LYS A 49 8.42 14.51 6.81
N ARG A 50 9.39 13.76 7.34
CA ARG A 50 10.75 14.28 7.60
C ARG A 50 11.42 14.80 6.33
N ALA A 51 11.27 14.09 5.20
CA ALA A 51 11.82 14.52 3.92
C ALA A 51 11.17 15.83 3.42
N ALA A 52 9.84 15.93 3.48
CA ALA A 52 9.09 17.12 3.07
C ALA A 52 9.39 18.34 3.96
N ASP A 53 9.52 18.14 5.27
CA ASP A 53 9.89 19.19 6.23
C ASP A 53 11.31 19.71 5.94
N HIS A 54 12.27 18.80 5.79
CA HIS A 54 13.65 19.17 5.49
C HIS A 54 13.79 19.89 4.13
N SER A 55 13.07 19.43 3.10
CA SER A 55 13.10 20.11 1.80
C SER A 55 12.44 21.48 1.81
N LEU A 56 11.37 21.66 2.62
CA LEU A 56 10.76 22.96 2.84
C LEU A 56 11.72 23.92 3.52
N ASP A 57 12.45 23.48 4.53
CA ASP A 57 13.44 24.30 5.23
C ASP A 57 14.58 24.74 4.30
N ARG A 58 15.05 23.85 3.42
CA ARG A 58 16.00 24.24 2.37
C ARG A 58 15.43 25.28 1.41
N ALA A 59 14.18 25.12 0.97
CA ALA A 59 13.52 26.10 0.09
C ALA A 59 13.39 27.48 0.78
N LYS A 60 13.06 27.51 2.08
CA LYS A 60 13.00 28.74 2.87
C LYS A 60 14.37 29.38 3.09
N ALA A 61 15.43 28.58 3.19
CA ALA A 61 16.81 29.04 3.32
C ALA A 61 17.42 29.53 2.00
N ALA A 62 16.74 29.35 0.86
CA ALA A 62 17.20 29.83 -0.43
C ALA A 62 17.41 31.35 -0.43
N PRO A 63 18.38 31.88 -1.20
CA PRO A 63 18.56 33.33 -1.37
C PRO A 63 17.26 33.99 -1.80
N LYS A 64 17.00 35.21 -1.33
CA LYS A 64 15.85 36.01 -1.77
C LYS A 64 16.08 36.56 -3.19
N PRO A 65 15.02 36.83 -3.97
CA PRO A 65 13.61 36.68 -3.63
C PRO A 65 13.10 35.24 -3.78
N HIS A 66 12.05 34.88 -3.03
CA HIS A 66 11.33 33.59 -3.17
C HIS A 66 10.27 33.69 -4.26
N GLU A 67 10.74 33.93 -5.49
CA GLU A 67 9.90 34.14 -6.66
C GLU A 67 10.31 33.19 -7.79
N ILE A 68 9.42 33.00 -8.76
CA ILE A 68 9.64 32.11 -9.91
C ILE A 68 10.83 32.52 -10.80
N THR A 69 11.29 33.76 -10.67
CA THR A 69 12.45 34.31 -11.38
C THR A 69 13.78 33.91 -10.75
N ASN A 70 13.77 33.42 -9.50
CA ASN A 70 14.97 32.95 -8.81
C ASN A 70 15.15 31.44 -9.02
N PRO A 71 16.08 31.02 -9.88
CA PRO A 71 16.24 29.60 -10.22
C PRO A 71 16.67 28.74 -9.03
N ALA A 72 17.40 29.30 -8.06
CA ALA A 72 17.83 28.55 -6.87
C ALA A 72 16.62 28.22 -5.97
N PHE A 73 15.72 29.20 -5.77
CA PHE A 73 14.48 28.97 -5.03
C PHE A 73 13.57 27.98 -5.77
N VAL A 74 13.38 28.15 -7.09
CA VAL A 74 12.53 27.27 -7.90
C VAL A 74 12.99 25.82 -7.80
N ALA A 75 14.29 25.54 -7.99
CA ALA A 75 14.80 24.16 -7.92
C ALA A 75 14.59 23.52 -6.53
N LEU A 76 14.78 24.29 -5.46
CA LEU A 76 14.57 23.81 -4.08
C LEU A 76 13.07 23.61 -3.78
N PHE A 77 12.22 24.50 -4.27
CA PHE A 77 10.78 24.39 -4.11
C PHE A 77 10.21 23.22 -4.91
N GLU A 78 10.67 22.97 -6.14
CA GLU A 78 10.30 21.79 -6.92
C GLU A 78 10.74 20.48 -6.25
N ALA A 79 11.92 20.45 -5.63
CA ALA A 79 12.33 19.31 -4.80
C ALA A 79 11.36 19.10 -3.63
N HIS A 80 10.94 20.18 -2.96
CA HIS A 80 9.91 20.09 -1.91
C HIS A 80 8.56 19.57 -2.44
N GLN A 81 8.10 20.01 -3.62
CA GLN A 81 6.86 19.51 -4.21
C GLN A 81 6.92 18.00 -4.41
N ARG A 82 8.04 17.47 -4.94
CA ARG A 82 8.26 16.03 -5.11
C ARG A 82 8.25 15.27 -3.80
N ASP A 83 8.95 15.76 -2.78
CA ASP A 83 8.94 15.11 -1.45
C ASP A 83 7.52 15.10 -0.84
N ARG A 84 6.74 16.16 -1.07
CA ARG A 84 5.35 16.24 -0.60
C ARG A 84 4.42 15.28 -1.35
N GLU A 85 4.64 15.07 -2.65
CA GLU A 85 3.93 14.04 -3.42
C GLU A 85 4.22 12.63 -2.92
N VAL A 86 5.48 12.34 -2.57
CA VAL A 86 5.88 11.07 -1.94
C VAL A 86 5.19 10.86 -0.60
N LEU A 87 5.12 11.89 0.25
CA LEU A 87 4.36 11.86 1.50
C LEU A 87 2.88 11.54 1.25
N PHE A 88 2.23 12.22 0.31
CA PHE A 88 0.82 11.94 -0.01
C PHE A 88 0.59 10.55 -0.58
N ALA A 89 1.54 10.01 -1.35
CA ALA A 89 1.49 8.62 -1.80
C ALA A 89 1.60 7.64 -0.62
N ALA A 90 2.50 7.89 0.34
CA ALA A 90 2.63 7.08 1.54
C ALA A 90 1.37 7.13 2.42
N MET A 91 0.74 8.30 2.57
CA MET A 91 -0.51 8.45 3.31
C MET A 91 -1.66 7.65 2.66
N ARG A 92 -1.77 7.71 1.32
CA ARG A 92 -2.74 6.89 0.58
C ARG A 92 -2.47 5.39 0.73
N ALA A 93 -1.21 4.97 0.74
CA ALA A 93 -0.85 3.57 0.96
C ALA A 93 -1.19 3.09 2.39
N LEU A 94 -0.99 3.94 3.40
CA LEU A 94 -1.40 3.66 4.77
C LEU A 94 -2.91 3.50 4.90
N ASP A 95 -3.68 4.40 4.28
CA ASP A 95 -5.13 4.32 4.26
C ASP A 95 -5.61 3.00 3.61
N ALA A 96 -5.06 2.66 2.43
CA ALA A 96 -5.35 1.40 1.76
C ALA A 96 -4.99 0.16 2.61
N ALA A 97 -3.86 0.19 3.33
CA ALA A 97 -3.46 -0.90 4.23
C ALA A 97 -4.43 -1.07 5.40
N ARG A 98 -4.97 0.03 5.95
CA ARG A 98 -5.98 0.00 7.01
C ARG A 98 -7.30 -0.58 6.52
N SER A 99 -7.81 -0.11 5.37
CA SER A 99 -9.03 -0.67 4.78
C SER A 99 -8.90 -2.17 4.44
N ALA A 100 -7.72 -2.60 3.99
CA ALA A 100 -7.45 -4.02 3.74
C ALA A 100 -7.41 -4.85 5.04
N ALA A 101 -6.99 -4.28 6.16
CA ALA A 101 -6.99 -4.97 7.46
C ALA A 101 -8.40 -5.09 8.06
N GLU A 102 -9.28 -4.13 7.81
CA GLU A 102 -10.68 -4.16 8.27
C GLU A 102 -11.51 -5.22 7.54
N THR A 103 -11.13 -5.56 6.31
CA THR A 103 -11.82 -6.53 5.45
C THR A 103 -11.15 -7.93 5.43
N ALA A 104 -10.05 -8.11 6.16
CA ALA A 104 -9.23 -9.33 6.20
C ALA A 104 -9.67 -10.36 7.24
#